data_AF-A0A0P7AZQ9-F1
#
_entry.id   AF-A0A0P7AZQ9-F1
#
_cell.length_a   1.000
_cell.length_b   1.000
_cell.length_c   1.000
_cell.angle_alpha   90.00
_cell.angle_beta   90.00
_cell.angle_gamma   90.00
#
_symmetry.space_group_name_H-M   'P 1'
#
loop_
_entity.id
_entity.type
_entity.pdbx_description
1 polymer ?
#
loop_
_entity_poly.entity_id
_entity_poly.type
_entity_poly.pdbx_seq_one_letter_code
_entity_poly.pdbx_strand_id
1 'polypeptide(L)' 'MKHFLLFIGFLMLNASVFAQTEVSKIENTLLNYINGTSYNKSALIEKAFYTNANLYLEKSNKTLWTVPVKEYAS' A
#
# COMPACT_ATOMS: atom_id res chain seq x y z
N MET A 1 -32.63 -26.52 -9.55
CA MET A 1 -31.96 -26.37 -8.23
C MET A 1 -30.46 -26.62 -8.27
N LYS A 2 -29.96 -27.73 -8.83
CA LYS A 2 -28.49 -27.99 -8.93
C LYS A 2 -27.70 -26.88 -9.63
N HIS A 3 -28.20 -26.37 -10.76
CA HIS A 3 -27.54 -25.26 -11.48
C HIS A 3 -27.54 -23.94 -10.71
N PHE A 4 -28.57 -23.69 -9.89
CA PHE A 4 -28.65 -22.51 -9.03
C PHE A 4 -27.65 -22.56 -7.87
N LEU A 5 -27.49 -23.73 -7.25
CA LEU A 5 -26.46 -23.95 -6.22
C LEU A 5 -25.04 -23.81 -6.78
N LEU A 6 -24.79 -24.31 -8.00
CA LEU A 6 -23.50 -24.11 -8.69
C LEU A 6 -23.22 -22.64 -8.99
N PHE A 7 -24.24 -21.88 -9.39
CA PHE A 7 -24.12 -20.45 -9.66
C PHE A 7 -23.80 -19.64 -8.39
N ILE A 8 -24.45 -19.97 -7.27
CA ILE A 8 -24.15 -19.35 -5.96
C ILE A 8 -22.74 -19.70 -5.49
N GLY A 9 -22.32 -20.96 -5.65
CA GLY A 9 -20.95 -21.38 -5.33
C GLY A 9 -19.91 -20.62 -6.16
N PHE A 10 -20.17 -20.41 -7.46
CA PHE A 10 -19.29 -19.63 -8.33
C PHE A 10 -19.19 -18.15 -7.91
N LEU A 11 -20.30 -17.53 -7.51
CA LEU A 11 -20.31 -16.16 -6.98
C LEU A 11 -19.49 -16.03 -5.69
N MET A 12 -19.58 -17.00 -4.78
CA MET A 12 -18.83 -16.96 -3.51
C MET A 12 -17.31 -17.11 -3.68
N LEU A 13 -16.86 -17.90 -4.67
CA LEU A 13 -15.43 -18.06 -4.98
C LEU A 13 -14.76 -16.76 -5.45
N ASN A 14 -15.50 -15.91 -6.18
CA ASN A 14 -14.98 -14.63 -6.65
C ASN A 14 -14.68 -13.69 -5.48
N ALA A 15 -15.58 -13.59 -4.50
CA ALA A 15 -15.41 -12.68 -3.35
C ALA A 15 -14.17 -13.01 -2.49
N SER A 16 -13.85 -14.30 -2.28
CA SER A 16 -12.67 -14.72 -1.53
C SER A 16 -11.35 -14.37 -2.22
N VAL A 17 -11.30 -14.47 -3.56
CA VAL A 17 -10.10 -14.15 -4.33
C VAL A 17 -9.78 -12.65 -4.23
N PHE A 18 -10.79 -11.78 -4.33
CA PHE A 18 -10.57 -10.33 -4.21
C PHE A 18 -10.03 -9.92 -2.84
N ALA A 19 -10.60 -10.43 -1.74
CA ALA A 19 -10.14 -10.08 -0.39
C ALA A 19 -8.67 -10.46 -0.14
N GLN A 20 -8.24 -11.64 -0.60
CA GLN A 20 -6.83 -12.07 -0.49
C GLN A 20 -5.90 -11.16 -1.29
N THR A 21 -6.35 -10.65 -2.44
CA THR A 21 -5.53 -9.74 -3.26
C THR A 21 -5.32 -8.38 -2.61
N GLU A 22 -6.30 -7.87 -1.86
CA GLU A 22 -6.17 -6.58 -1.17
C GLU A 22 -5.18 -6.65 -0.01
N VAL A 23 -5.23 -7.71 0.80
CA VAL A 23 -4.24 -7.94 1.88
C VAL A 23 -2.83 -7.98 1.31
N SER A 24 -2.62 -8.77 0.24
CA SER A 24 -1.30 -8.86 -0.41
C SER A 24 -0.81 -7.52 -0.96
N LYS A 25 -1.69 -6.68 -1.52
CA LYS A 25 -1.32 -5.33 -1.98
C LYS A 25 -0.90 -4.42 -0.83
N ILE A 26 -1.61 -4.46 0.29
CA ILE A 26 -1.27 -3.70 1.50
C ILE A 26 0.09 -4.15 2.03
N GLU A 27 0.30 -5.46 2.19
CA GLU A 27 1.57 -6.04 2.65
C GLU A 27 2.74 -5.63 1.75
N ASN A 28 2.58 -5.74 0.42
CA ASN A 28 3.60 -5.32 -0.53
C ASN A 28 3.92 -3.82 -0.44
N THR A 29 2.91 -2.97 -0.21
CA THR A 29 3.09 -1.53 -0.03
C THR A 29 3.90 -1.23 1.24
N LEU A 30 3.58 -1.90 2.34
CA LEU A 30 4.33 -1.77 3.59
C LEU A 30 5.77 -2.29 3.46
N LEU A 31 5.97 -3.43 2.80
CA LEU A 31 7.30 -3.99 2.55
C LEU A 31 8.14 -3.09 1.64
N ASN A 32 7.54 -2.42 0.66
CA ASN A 32 8.22 -1.41 -0.15
C ASN A 32 8.75 -0.26 0.71
N TYR A 33 7.93 0.28 1.62
CA TYR A 33 8.36 1.32 2.56
C TYR A 33 9.49 0.82 3.48
N ILE A 34 9.25 -0.28 4.20
CA ILE A 34 10.20 -0.82 5.19
C ILE A 34 11.55 -1.12 4.53
N ASN A 35 11.55 -1.90 3.45
CA ASN A 35 12.80 -2.25 2.75
C ASN A 35 13.43 -1.03 2.06
N GLY A 36 12.62 -0.09 1.58
CA GLY A 36 13.08 1.17 1.02
C GLY A 36 13.89 1.99 2.02
N THR A 37 13.30 2.22 3.20
CA THR A 37 13.94 3.03 4.26
C THR A 37 15.06 2.29 4.99
N SER A 38 14.96 0.97 5.16
CA SER A 38 16.00 0.19 5.85
C SER A 38 17.26 -0.03 5.01
N TYR A 39 17.12 -0.03 3.68
CA TYR A 39 18.22 -0.35 2.75
C TYR A 39 18.55 0.78 1.76
N ASN A 40 18.08 2.01 2.02
CA ASN A 40 18.31 3.20 1.17
C ASN A 40 17.95 2.98 -0.30
N LYS A 41 16.79 2.36 -0.56
CA LYS A 41 16.27 2.09 -1.91
C LYS A 41 15.13 3.05 -2.23
N SER A 42 15.46 4.25 -2.71
CA SER A 42 14.51 5.32 -3.08
C SER A 42 13.34 4.83 -3.96
N ALA A 43 13.64 4.04 -4.99
CA ALA A 43 12.62 3.47 -5.88
C ALA A 43 11.58 2.56 -5.18
N LEU A 44 11.90 1.97 -4.03
CA LEU A 44 10.93 1.23 -3.22
C LEU A 44 10.11 2.18 -2.35
N ILE A 45 10.72 3.23 -1.80
CA ILE A 45 10.01 4.27 -1.04
C ILE A 45 8.95 4.92 -1.93
N GLU A 46 9.30 5.29 -3.17
CA GLU A 46 8.35 5.89 -4.12
C GLU A 46 7.13 5.00 -4.41
N LYS A 47 7.30 3.68 -4.45
CA LYS A 47 6.19 2.71 -4.67
C LYS A 47 5.24 2.61 -3.48
N ALA A 48 5.65 3.04 -2.30
CA ALA A 48 4.85 2.95 -1.09
C ALA A 48 3.88 4.13 -0.90
N PHE A 49 4.01 5.17 -1.73
CA PHE A 49 3.24 6.40 -1.59
C PHE A 49 2.53 6.79 -2.88
N TYR A 50 1.44 7.54 -2.73
CA TYR A 50 0.83 8.23 -3.85
C TYR A 50 1.80 9.31 -4.40
N THR A 51 1.86 9.47 -5.73
CA THR A 51 2.85 10.31 -6.41
C THR A 51 2.88 11.77 -5.96
N ASN A 52 1.77 12.30 -5.45
CA ASN A 52 1.65 13.67 -4.94
C ASN A 52 1.37 13.72 -3.43
N ALA A 53 1.74 12.67 -2.69
CA ALA A 53 1.58 12.65 -1.24
C ALA A 53 2.50 13.68 -0.58
N ASN A 54 2.00 14.27 0.51
CA ASN A 54 2.78 15.06 1.44
C ASN A 54 2.89 14.28 2.76
N LEU A 55 4.10 14.18 3.29
CA LEU A 55 4.36 13.67 4.63
C LEU A 55 4.33 14.85 5.60
N TYR A 56 3.61 14.69 6.70
CA TYR A 56 3.55 15.66 7.79
C TYR A 56 4.44 15.16 8.93
N LEU A 57 5.67 15.66 8.99
CA LEU A 57 6.70 15.23 9.92
C LEU A 57 6.90 16.27 11.02
N GLU A 58 7.50 15.86 12.13
CA GLU A 58 7.91 16.75 13.21
C GLU A 58 9.44 16.77 13.31
N LYS A 59 10.00 17.94 13.65
CA LYS A 59 11.41 18.11 13.99
C LYS A 59 11.50 18.85 15.32
N SER A 60 12.58 18.64 16.07
CA SER A 60 12.82 19.28 17.37
C SER A 60 12.69 20.80 17.35
N ASN A 61 12.92 21.44 16.19
CA ASN A 61 12.82 22.89 15.99
C ASN A 61 11.62 23.33 15.13
N LYS A 62 10.76 22.41 14.68
CA LYS A 62 9.63 22.70 13.80
C LYS A 62 8.46 21.75 14.09
N THR A 63 7.39 22.30 14.62
CA THR A 63 6.15 21.59 15.00
C THR A 63 5.41 20.96 13.83
N LEU A 64 5.57 21.46 12.60
CA LEU A 64 5.01 20.82 11.41
C LEU A 64 5.94 21.03 10.21
N TRP A 65 6.51 19.95 9.71
CA TRP A 65 7.32 19.91 8.50
C TRP A 65 6.61 19.09 7.43
N THR A 66 5.93 19.79 6.52
CA THR A 66 5.35 19.17 5.33
C THR A 66 6.43 18.90 4.30
N VAL A 67 6.55 17.65 3.86
CA VAL A 67 7.54 17.18 2.89
C VAL A 67 6.85 16.46 1.73
N PRO A 68 6.98 16.95 0.49
CA PRO A 68 6.51 16.20 -0.66
C PRO A 68 7.22 14.84 -0.74
N VAL A 69 6.51 13.78 -1.11
CA VAL A 69 7.09 12.42 -1.19
C VAL A 69 8.34 12.36 -2.07
N LYS A 70 8.38 13.15 -3.15
CA LYS A 70 9.55 13.22 -4.04
C LYS A 70 10.81 13.70 -3.31
N GLU A 71 10.65 14.65 -2.39
CA GLU A 71 11.75 15.14 -1.56
C GLU A 71 12.11 14.11 -0.47
N TYR A 72 11.10 13.46 0.13
CA TYR A 72 11.32 12.44 1.16
C TYR A 72 12.05 11.19 0.64
N ALA A 73 11.74 10.77 -0.59
CA ALA A 73 12.30 9.56 -1.19
C ALA A 73 13.65 9.77 -1.91
N SER A 74 14.14 11.03 -1.98
CA SER A 74 15.40 11.39 -2.65
C SER A 74 16.65 11.05 -1.84
#